data_AF-X8DPS6-F1
#
_entry.id   AF-X8DPS6-F1
#
_cell.length_a   1.000
_cell.length_b   1.000
_cell.length_c   1.000
_cell.angle_alpha   90.00
_cell.angle_beta   90.00
_cell.angle_gamma   90.00
#
_symmetry.space_group_name_H-M   'P 1'
#
loop_
_entity.id
_entity.type
_entity.pdbx_description
1 polymer ?
#
loop_
_entity_poly.entity_id
_entity_poly.type
_entity_poly.pdbx_seq_one_letter_code
_entity_poly.pdbx_strand_id
1 'polypeptide(L)'
;MMNARLDTSIGDSFASVEAAAEAGRFMRSDPIAARAAAANRPLTLRVGYQAPNPRRAAIVSAMAQACEPAGITVQDVSSPETGPHSLRDNQVDALLSSIGGVPGSGSTGSWLMDAYALRSREGKNPANYANGQIDGIIAALAVTTNARDQSRLLGDASAILWNDLPTLPLYRQPRVLIAPKSMYAATPSVTRWGAGWNMDRWVLPT
;
A
#
# COMPACT_ATOMS: atom_id res chain seq x y z
N MET A 1 6.21 -1.83 -9.92
CA MET A 1 4.94 -1.73 -9.16
C MET A 1 5.06 -2.67 -7.98
N MET A 2 4.40 -2.39 -6.85
CA MET A 2 4.47 -3.28 -5.67
C MET A 2 3.41 -4.38 -5.80
N ASN A 3 3.70 -5.37 -6.64
CA ASN A 3 2.74 -6.41 -7.01
C ASN A 3 2.74 -7.59 -6.04
N ALA A 4 3.86 -7.81 -5.32
CA ALA A 4 3.95 -8.72 -4.19
C ALA A 4 3.45 -8.01 -2.93
N ARG A 5 2.18 -8.18 -2.56
CA ARG A 5 1.54 -7.40 -1.48
C ARG A 5 2.04 -7.72 -0.07
N LEU A 6 2.70 -8.86 0.11
CA LEU A 6 3.37 -9.22 1.35
C LEU A 6 4.87 -8.87 1.34
N ASP A 7 5.45 -8.50 0.18
CA ASP A 7 6.83 -8.04 0.08
C ASP A 7 6.89 -6.53 -0.20
N THR A 8 7.17 -5.77 0.85
CA THR A 8 7.30 -4.31 0.78
C THR A 8 8.76 -3.87 0.64
N SER A 9 9.70 -4.82 0.57
CA SER A 9 11.13 -4.52 0.44
C SER A 9 11.46 -3.92 -0.93
N ILE A 10 12.62 -3.27 -1.01
CA ILE A 10 13.08 -2.55 -2.22
C ILE A 10 14.10 -3.41 -3.00
N GLY A 11 14.46 -4.59 -2.49
CA GLY A 11 15.42 -5.48 -3.13
C GLY A 11 14.79 -6.37 -4.20
N ASP A 12 15.57 -6.75 -5.21
CA ASP A 12 15.14 -7.63 -6.31
C ASP A 12 14.96 -9.10 -5.89
N SER A 13 15.11 -9.42 -4.60
CA SER A 13 15.14 -10.79 -4.08
C SER A 13 13.90 -11.62 -4.44
N PHE A 14 12.77 -10.97 -4.72
CA PHE A 14 11.50 -11.61 -5.09
C PHE A 14 10.85 -11.01 -6.36
N ALA A 15 11.66 -10.44 -7.27
CA ALA A 15 11.14 -9.80 -8.49
C ALA A 15 10.25 -10.71 -9.35
N SER A 16 10.44 -12.03 -9.32
CA SER A 16 9.56 -12.99 -10.01
C SER A 16 8.16 -13.06 -9.42
N VAL A 17 7.99 -12.79 -8.12
CA VAL A 17 6.70 -12.74 -7.44
C VAL A 17 5.96 -11.43 -7.69
N GLU A 18 6.70 -10.34 -7.97
CA GLU A 18 6.11 -9.08 -8.46
C GLU A 18 5.50 -9.21 -9.87
N ALA A 19 5.75 -10.30 -10.60
CA ALA A 19 5.17 -10.54 -11.92
C ALA A 19 3.93 -11.46 -11.90
N ALA A 20 3.23 -11.57 -10.76
CA ALA A 20 2.05 -12.43 -10.63
C ALA A 20 1.03 -12.19 -11.77
N ALA A 21 0.63 -13.27 -12.45
CA ALA A 21 -0.25 -13.20 -13.62
C ALA A 21 -1.60 -12.55 -13.30
N GLU A 22 -2.11 -12.76 -12.09
CA GLU A 22 -3.35 -12.20 -11.56
C GLU A 22 -3.28 -10.68 -11.36
N ALA A 23 -2.09 -10.11 -11.20
CA ALA A 23 -1.90 -8.66 -11.21
C ALA A 23 -2.17 -8.08 -12.60
N GLY A 24 -1.85 -8.85 -13.66
CA GLY A 24 -1.93 -8.45 -15.06
C GLY A 24 -3.27 -7.84 -15.46
N ARG A 25 -4.38 -8.37 -14.94
CA ARG A 25 -5.74 -7.86 -15.21
C ARG A 25 -6.00 -6.46 -14.68
N PHE A 26 -5.22 -5.98 -13.70
CA PHE A 26 -5.35 -4.65 -13.09
C PHE A 26 -4.26 -3.68 -13.52
N MET A 27 -3.31 -4.12 -14.36
CA MET A 27 -2.21 -3.27 -14.83
C MET A 27 -2.65 -2.23 -15.88
N ARG A 28 -3.82 -2.43 -16.50
CA ARG A 28 -4.40 -1.52 -17.49
C ARG A 28 -5.83 -1.18 -17.09
N SER A 29 -6.22 0.07 -17.34
CA SER A 29 -7.60 0.48 -17.16
C SER A 29 -8.49 -0.20 -18.21
N ASP A 30 -9.59 -0.80 -17.75
CA ASP A 30 -10.64 -1.38 -18.58
C ASP A 30 -12.03 -0.94 -18.08
N PRO A 31 -12.52 0.23 -18.52
CA PRO A 31 -13.79 0.77 -18.05
C PRO A 31 -15.00 -0.05 -18.52
N ILE A 32 -14.88 -0.81 -19.62
CA ILE A 32 -15.96 -1.67 -20.13
C ILE A 32 -16.12 -2.86 -19.20
N ALA A 33 -15.02 -3.55 -18.89
CA ALA A 33 -15.04 -4.66 -17.94
C ALA A 33 -15.49 -4.20 -16.54
N ALA A 34 -15.05 -3.02 -16.09
CA ALA A 34 -15.48 -2.45 -14.81
C ALA A 34 -16.99 -2.18 -14.78
N ARG A 35 -17.54 -1.57 -15.83
CA ARG A 35 -18.99 -1.33 -15.94
C ARG A 35 -19.79 -2.63 -15.97
N ALA A 36 -19.32 -3.64 -16.70
CA ALA A 36 -19.93 -4.96 -16.74
C ALA A 36 -19.91 -5.64 -15.36
N ALA A 37 -18.79 -5.56 -14.64
CA ALA A 37 -18.67 -6.08 -13.27
C ALA A 37 -19.61 -5.36 -12.28
N ALA A 38 -19.86 -4.06 -12.48
CA ALA A 38 -20.86 -3.30 -11.73
C ALA A 38 -22.32 -3.59 -12.19
N ALA A 39 -22.54 -4.54 -13.08
CA ALA A 39 -23.84 -4.85 -13.69
C ALA A 39 -24.53 -3.61 -14.29
N ASN A 40 -23.75 -2.69 -14.88
CA ASN A 40 -24.20 -1.39 -15.40
C ASN A 40 -24.92 -0.49 -14.39
N ARG A 41 -24.75 -0.74 -13.09
CA ARG A 41 -25.32 0.11 -12.04
C ARG A 41 -24.37 1.28 -11.78
N PRO A 42 -24.88 2.52 -11.65
CA PRO A 42 -24.06 3.63 -11.21
C PRO A 42 -23.56 3.35 -9.79
N LEU A 43 -22.27 3.57 -9.56
CA LEU A 43 -21.64 3.41 -8.25
C LEU A 43 -21.06 4.74 -7.80
N THR A 44 -21.15 5.01 -6.51
CA THR A 44 -20.47 6.12 -5.86
C THR A 44 -19.42 5.56 -4.92
N LEU A 45 -18.19 6.02 -5.05
CA LEU A 45 -17.06 5.64 -4.21
C LEU A 45 -16.58 6.86 -3.43
N ARG A 46 -16.76 6.86 -2.10
CA ARG A 46 -16.21 7.89 -1.20
C ARG A 46 -14.77 7.56 -0.86
N VAL A 47 -13.82 8.34 -1.37
CA VAL A 47 -12.39 8.18 -1.11
C VAL A 47 -11.94 9.24 -0.13
N GLY A 48 -11.22 8.81 0.91
CA GLY A 48 -10.63 9.71 1.88
C GLY A 48 -9.12 9.58 1.98
N TYR A 49 -8.47 10.66 2.38
CA TYR A 49 -7.09 10.70 2.88
C TYR A 49 -6.97 11.78 3.95
N GLN A 50 -5.91 11.73 4.75
CA GLN A 50 -5.61 12.80 5.69
C GLN A 50 -5.24 14.10 4.95
N ALA A 51 -6.15 15.07 4.97
CA ALA A 51 -5.98 16.38 4.37
C ALA A 51 -5.31 17.38 5.33
N PRO A 52 -4.72 18.48 4.83
CA PRO A 52 -4.50 18.81 3.43
C PRO A 52 -3.33 18.02 2.83
N ASN A 53 -3.49 17.50 1.62
CA ASN A 53 -2.40 16.90 0.87
C ASN A 53 -2.64 17.01 -0.65
N PRO A 54 -2.03 17.98 -1.35
CA PRO A 54 -2.31 18.25 -2.76
C PRO A 54 -1.94 17.07 -3.68
N ARG A 55 -0.93 16.27 -3.30
CA ARG A 55 -0.56 15.06 -4.04
C ARG A 55 -1.68 14.02 -3.99
N ARG A 56 -2.27 13.80 -2.81
CA ARG A 56 -3.37 12.84 -2.65
C ARG A 56 -4.65 13.34 -3.30
N ALA A 57 -4.96 14.64 -3.20
CA ALA A 57 -6.05 15.26 -3.94
C ALA A 57 -5.94 15.02 -5.45
N ALA A 58 -4.74 15.21 -6.02
CA ALA A 58 -4.49 14.95 -7.43
C ALA A 58 -4.68 13.46 -7.81
N ILE A 59 -4.29 12.53 -6.92
CA ILE A 59 -4.52 11.09 -7.14
C ILE A 59 -6.02 10.77 -7.15
N VAL A 60 -6.80 11.29 -6.19
CA VAL A 60 -8.26 11.06 -6.14
C VAL A 60 -8.94 11.66 -7.37
N SER A 61 -8.50 12.83 -7.83
CA SER A 61 -8.96 13.44 -9.08
C SER A 61 -8.64 12.57 -10.31
N ALA A 62 -7.42 12.02 -10.40
CA ALA A 62 -7.05 11.10 -11.46
C ALA A 62 -7.85 9.78 -11.40
N MET A 63 -8.14 9.28 -10.20
CA MET A 63 -9.04 8.13 -10.00
C MET A 63 -10.45 8.44 -10.52
N ALA A 64 -10.99 9.62 -10.21
CA ALA A 64 -12.30 10.05 -10.71
C ALA A 64 -12.36 10.04 -12.24
N GLN A 65 -11.35 10.62 -12.91
CA GLN A 65 -11.26 10.64 -14.37
C GLN A 65 -11.15 9.22 -14.97
N ALA A 66 -10.40 8.32 -14.33
CA ALA A 66 -10.25 6.95 -14.80
C ALA A 66 -11.53 6.10 -14.62
N CYS A 67 -12.32 6.41 -13.58
CA CYS A 67 -13.53 5.68 -13.19
C CYS A 67 -14.79 6.20 -13.91
N GLU A 68 -14.80 7.45 -14.36
CA GLU A 68 -15.94 8.08 -15.04
C GLU A 68 -16.45 7.26 -16.26
N PRO A 69 -15.60 6.75 -17.18
CA PRO A 69 -16.06 5.96 -18.31
C PRO A 69 -16.68 4.61 -17.89
N ALA A 70 -16.47 4.15 -16.66
CA ALA A 70 -17.14 2.97 -16.12
C ALA A 70 -18.51 3.28 -15.49
N GLY A 71 -18.89 4.56 -15.36
CA GLY A 71 -20.09 4.99 -14.64
C GLY A 71 -19.91 4.98 -13.12
N ILE A 72 -18.67 5.10 -12.64
CA ILE A 72 -18.31 5.12 -11.22
C ILE A 72 -17.94 6.57 -10.83
N THR A 73 -18.72 7.15 -9.93
CA THR A 73 -18.49 8.50 -9.38
C THR A 73 -17.55 8.40 -8.18
N VAL A 74 -16.35 8.96 -8.28
CA VAL A 74 -15.41 9.06 -7.15
C VAL A 74 -15.59 10.39 -6.45
N GLN A 75 -15.86 10.37 -5.14
CA GLN A 75 -16.04 11.55 -4.30
C GLN A 75 -14.88 11.68 -3.32
N ASP A 76 -14.20 12.82 -3.31
CA ASP A 76 -13.21 13.15 -2.28
C ASP A 76 -13.95 13.64 -1.02
N VAL A 77 -13.93 12.84 0.05
CA VAL A 77 -14.57 13.14 1.35
C VAL A 77 -13.53 13.36 2.45
N SER A 78 -12.33 13.79 2.07
CA SER A 78 -11.17 13.91 2.96
C SER A 78 -11.29 15.03 3.99
N SER A 79 -10.77 14.78 5.18
CA SER A 79 -10.64 15.74 6.29
C SER A 79 -9.28 15.59 7.00
N PRO A 80 -8.90 16.52 7.88
CA PRO A 80 -7.71 16.38 8.72
C PRO A 80 -7.74 15.16 9.66
N GLU A 81 -8.92 14.66 9.99
CA GLU A 81 -9.17 13.50 10.86
C GLU A 81 -9.31 12.18 10.09
N THR A 82 -9.31 12.24 8.75
CA THR A 82 -9.50 11.04 7.93
C THR A 82 -8.34 10.06 8.09
N GLY A 83 -8.66 8.82 8.47
CA GLY A 83 -7.69 7.77 8.76
C GLY A 83 -8.30 6.37 8.80
N PRO A 84 -7.61 5.39 9.42
CA PRO A 84 -8.09 4.00 9.50
C PRO A 84 -9.49 3.85 10.12
N HIS A 85 -9.82 4.67 11.10
CA HIS A 85 -11.14 4.66 11.74
C HIS A 85 -12.24 5.11 10.77
N SER A 86 -11.96 6.02 9.84
CA SER A 86 -12.93 6.46 8.84
C SER A 86 -13.44 5.31 7.95
N LEU A 87 -12.61 4.29 7.69
CA LEU A 87 -13.05 3.06 7.02
C LEU A 87 -13.97 2.23 7.93
N ARG A 88 -13.57 2.03 9.19
CA ARG A 88 -14.30 1.22 10.17
C ARG A 88 -15.67 1.82 10.52
N ASP A 89 -15.73 3.14 10.57
CA ASP A 89 -16.92 3.92 10.91
C ASP A 89 -17.76 4.25 9.67
N ASN A 90 -17.45 3.64 8.51
CA ASN A 90 -18.16 3.78 7.24
C ASN A 90 -18.29 5.25 6.74
N GLN A 91 -17.32 6.09 7.09
CA GLN A 91 -17.23 7.48 6.63
C GLN A 91 -16.64 7.55 5.22
N VAL A 92 -15.74 6.62 4.88
CA VAL A 92 -15.14 6.47 3.57
C VAL A 92 -15.27 5.01 3.12
N ASP A 93 -15.40 4.80 1.81
CA ASP A 93 -15.43 3.47 1.20
C ASP A 93 -14.01 2.98 0.87
N ALA A 94 -13.09 3.91 0.59
CA ALA A 94 -11.69 3.63 0.37
C ALA A 94 -10.79 4.68 1.05
N LEU A 95 -9.68 4.22 1.64
CA LEU A 95 -8.66 5.07 2.25
C LEU A 95 -7.41 5.10 1.39
N LEU A 96 -7.04 6.28 0.90
CA LEU A 96 -5.76 6.52 0.26
C LEU A 96 -4.69 6.81 1.33
N SER A 97 -3.93 5.78 1.70
CA SER A 97 -2.87 5.84 2.70
C SER A 97 -1.62 5.06 2.28
N SER A 98 -0.62 5.04 3.16
CA SER A 98 0.45 4.04 3.09
C SER A 98 0.04 2.74 3.79
N ILE A 99 0.96 1.76 3.83
CA ILE A 99 0.80 0.49 4.53
C ILE A 99 0.30 0.73 5.97
N GLY A 100 -0.68 -0.06 6.40
CA GLY A 100 -1.25 0.03 7.75
C GLY A 100 -2.11 1.28 8.00
N GLY A 101 -2.46 2.05 6.97
CA GLY A 101 -3.41 3.15 7.11
C GLY A 101 -2.81 4.49 7.57
N VAL A 102 -1.48 4.61 7.64
CA VAL A 102 -0.85 5.80 8.22
C VAL A 102 -0.54 6.91 7.20
N PRO A 103 -0.60 8.19 7.62
CA PRO A 103 -0.22 9.36 6.84
C PRO A 103 1.32 9.52 6.74
N GLY A 104 2.01 8.60 6.08
CA GLY A 104 3.48 8.67 6.02
C GLY A 104 4.11 7.43 5.40
N SER A 105 5.35 7.09 5.78
CA SER A 105 5.83 5.73 5.55
C SER A 105 5.30 4.86 6.68
N GLY A 106 4.38 3.95 6.36
CA GLY A 106 3.92 2.92 7.28
C GLY A 106 4.89 1.76 7.43
N SER A 107 5.93 1.67 6.59
CA SER A 107 6.85 0.56 6.62
C SER A 107 7.75 0.61 7.86
N THR A 108 7.89 -0.53 8.50
CA THR A 108 8.85 -0.77 9.57
C THR A 108 10.29 -0.97 9.05
N GLY A 109 10.47 -1.11 7.74
CA GLY A 109 11.70 -1.61 7.12
C GLY A 109 11.80 -3.13 7.06
N SER A 110 10.83 -3.85 7.63
CA SER A 110 10.69 -5.29 7.52
C SER A 110 9.41 -5.63 6.76
N TRP A 111 9.57 -6.25 5.60
CA TRP A 111 8.44 -6.69 4.77
C TRP A 111 7.52 -7.65 5.51
N LEU A 112 8.09 -8.57 6.29
CA LEU A 112 7.32 -9.49 7.12
C LEU A 112 6.46 -8.74 8.15
N MET A 113 6.99 -7.72 8.81
CA MET A 113 6.22 -6.94 9.79
C MET A 113 5.16 -6.07 9.13
N ASP A 114 5.42 -5.62 7.90
CA ASP A 114 4.46 -4.85 7.10
C ASP A 114 3.30 -5.74 6.60
N ALA A 115 3.57 -7.02 6.30
CA ALA A 115 2.57 -8.00 5.89
C ALA A 115 1.44 -8.20 6.92
N TYR A 116 1.71 -7.93 8.21
CA TYR A 116 0.69 -7.98 9.27
C TYR A 116 -0.43 -6.95 9.07
N ALA A 117 -0.26 -5.94 8.22
CA ALA A 117 -1.36 -5.06 7.81
C ALA A 117 -2.48 -5.80 7.04
N LEU A 118 -2.25 -7.02 6.57
CA LEU A 118 -3.23 -7.89 5.92
C LEU A 118 -3.57 -9.13 6.75
N ARG A 119 -3.07 -9.22 7.99
CA ARG A 119 -3.42 -10.30 8.91
C ARG A 119 -4.77 -10.01 9.58
N SER A 120 -5.61 -11.03 9.73
CA SER A 120 -6.89 -10.91 10.41
C SER A 120 -6.71 -10.43 11.85
N ARG A 121 -7.63 -9.56 12.31
CA ARG A 121 -7.70 -9.04 13.69
C ARG A 121 -6.46 -8.27 14.16
N GLU A 122 -5.56 -7.91 13.25
CA GLU A 122 -4.40 -7.10 13.58
C GLU A 122 -4.77 -5.60 13.65
N GLY A 123 -4.26 -4.88 14.65
CA GLY A 123 -4.58 -3.46 14.84
C GLY A 123 -4.21 -2.58 13.64
N LYS A 124 -3.17 -2.99 12.90
CA LYS A 124 -2.67 -2.34 11.68
C LYS A 124 -3.38 -2.78 10.40
N ASN A 125 -4.47 -3.54 10.47
CA ASN A 125 -5.32 -3.89 9.34
C ASN A 125 -6.49 -2.89 9.25
N PRO A 126 -6.35 -1.80 8.47
CA PRO A 126 -7.38 -0.77 8.37
C PRO A 126 -8.62 -1.27 7.61
N ALA A 127 -8.44 -2.20 6.66
CA ALA A 127 -9.51 -2.72 5.82
C ALA A 127 -10.36 -3.79 6.53
N ASN A 128 -9.98 -4.22 7.75
CA ASN A 128 -10.57 -5.35 8.45
C ASN A 128 -10.62 -6.63 7.59
N TYR A 129 -9.64 -6.79 6.70
CA TYR A 129 -9.54 -7.96 5.82
C TYR A 129 -9.30 -9.22 6.66
N ALA A 130 -9.96 -10.31 6.32
CA ALA A 130 -9.80 -11.58 7.02
C ALA A 130 -9.81 -12.76 6.05
N ASN A 131 -8.70 -13.50 6.01
CA ASN A 131 -8.56 -14.72 5.23
C ASN A 131 -7.59 -15.68 5.95
N GLY A 132 -8.10 -16.84 6.39
CA GLY A 132 -7.32 -17.80 7.17
C GLY A 132 -6.12 -18.40 6.42
N GLN A 133 -6.17 -18.47 5.08
CA GLN A 133 -5.03 -18.92 4.28
C GLN A 133 -3.91 -17.86 4.29
N ILE A 134 -4.26 -16.58 4.18
CA ILE A 134 -3.30 -15.48 4.29
C ILE A 134 -2.69 -15.42 5.69
N ASP A 135 -3.49 -15.59 6.74
CA ASP A 135 -2.99 -15.66 8.12
C ASP A 135 -1.98 -16.80 8.29
N GLY A 136 -2.28 -17.98 7.75
CA GLY A 136 -1.38 -19.14 7.75
C GLY A 136 -0.09 -18.88 6.98
N ILE A 137 -0.17 -18.24 5.80
CA ILE A 137 1.02 -17.90 5.00
C ILE A 137 1.88 -16.87 5.73
N ILE A 138 1.31 -15.81 6.32
CA ILE A 138 2.06 -14.82 7.11
C ILE A 138 2.74 -15.50 8.30
N ALA A 139 2.06 -16.42 8.99
CA ALA A 139 2.64 -17.18 10.09
C ALA A 139 3.80 -18.09 9.63
N ALA A 140 3.66 -18.76 8.48
CA ALA A 140 4.70 -19.60 7.91
C ALA A 140 5.92 -18.78 7.46
N LEU A 141 5.70 -17.63 6.82
CA LEU A 141 6.76 -16.70 6.42
C LEU A 141 7.57 -16.22 7.63
N ALA A 142 6.95 -16.08 8.80
CA ALA A 142 7.62 -15.63 10.02
C ALA A 142 8.66 -16.62 10.57
N VAL A 143 8.58 -17.89 10.20
CA VAL A 143 9.51 -18.94 10.64
C VAL A 143 10.32 -19.57 9.50
N THR A 144 10.09 -19.12 8.26
CA THR A 144 10.78 -19.63 7.07
C THR A 144 11.96 -18.75 6.72
N THR A 145 13.16 -19.33 6.62
CA THR A 145 14.40 -18.62 6.25
C THR A 145 14.92 -18.97 4.86
N ASN A 146 14.47 -20.08 4.28
CA ASN A 146 14.86 -20.49 2.92
C ASN A 146 14.17 -19.59 1.87
N ALA A 147 14.96 -18.96 1.00
CA ALA A 147 14.45 -18.02 0.00
C ALA A 147 13.51 -18.64 -1.04
N ARG A 148 13.72 -19.91 -1.40
CA ARG A 148 12.84 -20.64 -2.33
C ARG A 148 11.48 -20.88 -1.71
N ASP A 149 11.45 -21.30 -0.45
CA ASP A 149 10.20 -21.54 0.27
C ASP A 149 9.44 -20.23 0.53
N GLN A 150 10.16 -19.15 0.87
CA GLN A 150 9.58 -17.81 0.96
C GLN A 150 8.95 -17.37 -0.36
N SER A 151 9.64 -17.56 -1.49
CA SER A 151 9.12 -17.20 -2.82
C SER A 151 7.84 -17.96 -3.15
N ARG A 152 7.78 -19.26 -2.83
CA ARG A 152 6.58 -20.08 -3.02
C ARG A 152 5.40 -19.55 -2.19
N LEU A 153 5.63 -19.31 -0.90
CA LEU A 153 4.63 -18.75 0.01
C LEU A 153 4.13 -17.37 -0.45
N LEU A 154 5.02 -16.50 -0.90
CA LEU A 154 4.67 -15.19 -1.44
C LEU A 154 3.86 -15.31 -2.74
N GLY A 155 4.18 -16.28 -3.60
CA GLY A 155 3.40 -16.59 -4.80
C GLY A 155 1.98 -17.05 -4.47
N ASP A 156 1.85 -18.00 -3.54
CA ASP A 156 0.55 -18.51 -3.07
C ASP A 156 -0.32 -17.37 -2.49
N ALA A 157 0.27 -16.49 -1.67
CA ALA A 157 -0.42 -15.32 -1.13
C ALA A 157 -0.80 -14.31 -2.20
N SER A 158 0.05 -14.09 -3.21
CA SER A 158 -0.17 -13.11 -4.26
C SER A 158 -1.46 -13.41 -5.04
N ALA A 159 -1.65 -14.67 -5.45
CA ALA A 159 -2.85 -15.09 -6.16
C ALA A 159 -4.13 -14.83 -5.34
N ILE A 160 -4.13 -15.18 -4.06
CA ILE A 160 -5.26 -14.95 -3.14
C ILE A 160 -5.52 -13.45 -3.00
N LEU A 161 -4.49 -12.64 -2.70
CA LEU A 161 -4.66 -11.21 -2.44
C LEU A 161 -5.10 -10.44 -3.70
N TRP A 162 -4.64 -10.84 -4.89
CA TRP A 162 -5.11 -10.24 -6.14
C TRP A 162 -6.55 -10.59 -6.45
N ASN A 163 -7.07 -11.73 -5.99
CA ASN A 163 -8.49 -12.09 -6.09
C ASN A 163 -9.35 -11.34 -5.07
N ASP A 164 -8.91 -11.28 -3.81
CA ASP A 164 -9.68 -10.66 -2.74
C ASP A 164 -9.65 -9.12 -2.77
N LEU A 165 -8.61 -8.54 -3.38
CA LEU A 165 -8.39 -7.09 -3.50
C LEU A 165 -8.56 -6.27 -2.19
N PRO A 166 -8.00 -6.68 -1.04
CA PRO A 166 -8.11 -5.88 0.20
C PRO A 166 -7.40 -4.52 0.12
N THR A 167 -6.44 -4.39 -0.78
CA THR A 167 -5.72 -3.14 -1.06
C THR A 167 -5.40 -3.04 -2.55
N LEU A 168 -5.28 -1.82 -3.08
CA LEU A 168 -4.82 -1.56 -4.45
C LEU A 168 -3.50 -0.79 -4.42
N PRO A 169 -2.36 -1.45 -4.67
CA PRO A 169 -1.06 -0.77 -4.71
C PRO A 169 -1.00 0.23 -5.86
N LEU A 170 -0.69 1.50 -5.57
CA LEU A 170 -0.58 2.54 -6.60
C LEU A 170 0.87 2.77 -7.05
N TYR A 171 1.76 3.09 -6.12
CA TYR A 171 3.18 3.35 -6.39
C TYR A 171 4.00 3.27 -5.10
N ARG A 172 5.33 3.13 -5.24
CA ARG A 172 6.27 3.35 -4.14
C ARG A 172 6.63 4.84 -4.13
N GLN A 173 6.30 5.54 -3.05
CA GLN A 173 6.60 6.97 -2.95
C GLN A 173 8.12 7.18 -2.86
N PRO A 174 8.75 7.94 -3.78
CA PRO A 174 10.15 8.28 -3.65
C PRO A 174 10.34 9.22 -2.46
N ARG A 175 11.40 8.98 -1.68
CA ARG A 175 11.83 9.87 -0.60
C ARG A 175 13.11 10.57 -1.02
N VAL A 176 13.13 11.88 -0.83
CA VAL A 176 14.29 12.74 -1.12
C VAL A 176 14.77 13.31 0.21
N LEU A 177 16.05 13.08 0.52
CA LEU A 177 16.75 13.74 1.62
C LEU A 177 17.56 14.90 1.01
N ILE A 178 17.27 16.11 1.44
CA ILE A 178 18.06 17.30 1.08
C ILE A 178 18.82 17.73 2.33
N ALA A 179 20.14 17.80 2.21
CA ALA A 179 21.06 18.17 3.27
C ALA A 179 22.05 19.22 2.72
N PRO A 180 22.53 20.17 3.54
CA PRO A 180 23.68 21.00 3.16
C PRO A 180 24.85 20.15 2.69
N LYS A 181 25.61 20.64 1.70
CA LYS A 181 26.82 19.94 1.21
C LYS A 181 27.86 19.72 2.31
N SER A 182 27.86 20.56 3.34
CA SER A 182 28.73 20.42 4.50
C SER A 182 28.28 19.30 5.44
N MET A 183 27.04 18.80 5.37
CA MET A 183 26.57 17.76 6.26
C MET A 183 27.04 16.37 5.78
N TYR A 184 27.76 15.67 6.65
CA TYR A 184 28.28 14.33 6.41
C TYR A 184 27.45 13.26 7.11
N ALA A 185 27.48 12.05 6.54
CA ALA A 185 26.85 10.83 7.04
C ALA A 185 25.32 10.86 7.18
N ALA A 186 24.63 11.94 6.78
CA ALA A 186 23.18 11.94 6.65
C ALA A 186 22.75 10.98 5.53
N THR A 187 22.13 9.85 5.91
CA THR A 187 21.79 8.77 4.96
C THR A 187 20.27 8.66 4.87
N PRO A 188 19.68 8.54 3.67
CA PRO A 188 18.23 8.37 3.53
C PRO A 188 17.75 7.03 4.12
N SER A 189 16.53 7.01 4.69
CA SER A 189 15.85 5.78 5.09
C SER A 189 14.42 5.70 4.55
N VAL A 190 14.04 4.49 4.18
CA VAL A 190 12.74 4.14 3.60
C VAL A 190 11.72 3.73 4.66
N THR A 191 12.18 3.52 5.89
CA THR A 191 11.36 3.15 7.04
C THR A 191 10.59 4.35 7.62
N ARG A 192 9.64 4.10 8.52
CA ARG A 192 8.92 5.15 9.26
C ARG A 192 9.84 6.14 9.99
N TRP A 193 11.07 5.76 10.32
CA TRP A 193 12.05 6.59 11.03
C TRP A 193 12.65 7.74 10.20
N GLY A 194 12.51 7.69 8.88
CA GLY A 194 12.87 8.80 7.99
C GLY A 194 14.35 9.18 8.06
N ALA A 195 14.67 10.44 7.74
CA ALA A 195 16.05 10.93 7.79
C ALA A 195 16.66 10.77 9.20
N GLY A 196 15.84 10.85 10.24
CA GLY A 196 16.26 10.82 11.64
C GLY A 196 16.95 9.53 12.11
N TRP A 197 16.84 8.44 11.34
CA TRP A 197 17.26 7.10 11.76
C TRP A 197 18.75 6.96 12.13
N ASN A 198 19.61 7.84 11.59
CA ASN A 198 21.05 7.83 11.84
C ASN A 198 21.61 9.19 12.28
N MET A 199 20.79 10.02 12.93
CA MET A 199 21.19 11.36 13.40
C MET A 199 22.36 11.34 14.37
N ASP A 200 22.56 10.22 15.09
CA ASP A 200 23.72 9.97 15.95
C ASP A 200 25.06 10.07 15.19
N ARG A 201 25.03 9.93 13.86
CA ARG A 201 26.22 9.96 12.99
C ARG A 201 26.38 11.26 12.23
N TRP A 202 25.42 12.18 12.32
CA TRP A 202 25.44 13.39 11.49
C TRP A 202 26.54 14.33 11.96
N VAL A 203 27.37 14.77 11.02
CA VAL A 203 28.45 15.72 11.30
C VAL A 203 28.23 16.95 10.45
N LEU A 204 28.18 18.11 11.10
CA LEU A 204 28.25 19.41 10.45
C LEU A 204 29.61 20.03 10.84
N PRO A 205 30.62 19.98 9.95
CA PRO A 205 31.87 20.67 10.19
C PRO A 205 31.58 22.17 10.32
N THR A 206 32.12 22.75 11.38
CA THR A 206 32.21 24.21 11.57
C THR A 206 33.05 24.86 10.48
#